data_AF-A0A1M6NK09-F1
#
_entry.id   AF-A0A1M6NK09-F1
#
_cell.length_a   1.000
_cell.length_b   1.000
_cell.length_c   1.000
_cell.angle_alpha   90.00
_cell.angle_beta   90.00
_cell.angle_gamma   90.00
#
_symmetry.space_group_name_H-M   'P 1'
#
loop_
_entity.id
_entity.type
_entity.pdbx_description
1 polymer ?
#
loop_
_entity_poly.entity_id
_entity_poly.type
_entity_poly.pdbx_seq_one_letter_code
_entity_poly.pdbx_strand_id
1 'polypeptide(L)' 'MAVNTTLTGNAMILKFKVGVDKEGKDVFKTQRFSKVKSTATDENIFAVGNALGALVDAMNFEVLKESDYQIISQ' A
#
# COMPACT_ATOMS: atom_id res chain seq x y z
N MET A 1 33.77 -0.06 7.62
CA MET A 1 32.79 -0.25 6.54
C MET A 1 31.62 0.65 6.86
N ALA A 2 31.26 1.57 5.96
CA ALA A 2 30.11 2.44 6.12
C ALA A 2 28.98 1.88 5.25
N VAL A 3 27.80 1.69 5.85
CA VAL A 3 26.62 1.20 5.14
C VAL A 3 25.67 2.37 4.90
N ASN A 4 25.37 2.63 3.63
CA ASN A 4 24.45 3.68 3.21
C ASN A 4 23.12 3.07 2.78
N THR A 5 22.01 3.72 3.17
CA THR A 5 20.65 3.33 2.82
C THR A 5 19.99 4.47 2.03
N THR A 6 19.40 4.16 0.88
CA THR A 6 18.70 5.13 0.02
C THR A 6 17.33 4.61 -0.37
N LEU A 7 16.30 5.45 -0.21
CA LEU A 7 14.93 5.14 -0.64
C LEU A 7 14.85 5.13 -2.18
N THR A 8 14.43 4.02 -2.78
CA THR A 8 14.34 3.85 -4.23
C THR A 8 12.92 3.96 -4.76
N GLY A 9 11.90 3.72 -3.93
CA GLY A 9 10.52 3.83 -4.36
C GLY A 9 9.50 3.61 -3.24
N ASN A 10 8.25 3.93 -3.52
CA ASN A 10 7.11 3.64 -2.67
C ASN A 10 6.05 2.85 -3.46
N ALA A 11 5.29 2.03 -2.75
CA ALA A 11 4.07 1.42 -3.24
C ALA A 11 2.92 1.70 -2.27
N MET A 12 1.74 1.97 -2.81
CA MET A 12 0.50 2.04 -2.03
C MET A 12 -0.30 0.75 -2.25
N ILE A 13 -0.84 0.17 -1.19
CA ILE A 13 -1.62 -1.05 -1.24
C ILE A 13 -2.98 -0.77 -0.64
N LEU A 14 -4.03 -1.01 -1.41
CA LEU A 14 -5.40 -0.97 -0.94
C LEU A 14 -5.88 -2.40 -0.75
N LYS A 15 -6.18 -2.79 0.49
CA LYS A 15 -6.73 -4.11 0.83
C LYS A 15 -8.15 -3.93 1.31
N PHE A 16 -9.10 -4.67 0.77
CA PHE A 16 -10.51 -4.52 1.11
C PHE A 16 -11.22 -5.86 1.13
N LYS A 17 -12.23 -5.99 2.01
CA LYS A 17 -13.08 -7.18 2.07
C LYS A 17 -14.06 -7.15 0.90
N VAL A 18 -14.09 -8.23 0.12
CA VAL A 18 -15.00 -8.39 -1.04
C VAL A 18 -16.18 -9.31 -0.76
N GLY A 19 -16.13 -10.08 0.33
CA GLY A 19 -17.23 -10.95 0.71
C GLY A 19 -16.79 -12.05 1.66
N VAL A 20 -17.56 -13.13 1.66
CA VAL A 20 -17.33 -14.33 2.46
C VAL A 20 -17.35 -15.53 1.51
N ASP A 21 -16.44 -16.48 1.68
CA ASP A 21 -16.40 -17.70 0.88
C ASP A 21 -17.47 -18.71 1.31
N LYS A 22 -17.50 -19.86 0.64
CA LYS A 22 -18.45 -20.94 0.94
C LYS A 22 -18.24 -21.58 2.32
N GLU A 23 -17.10 -21.34 2.96
CA GLU A 23 -16.75 -21.86 4.28
C GLU A 23 -16.96 -20.82 5.40
N GLY A 24 -17.47 -19.63 5.08
CA GLY A 24 -17.67 -18.56 6.06
C GLY A 24 -16.44 -17.71 6.35
N LYS A 25 -15.36 -17.83 5.56
CA LYS A 25 -14.15 -17.01 5.73
C LYS A 25 -14.22 -15.74 4.92
N ASP A 26 -13.75 -14.66 5.53
CA ASP A 26 -13.67 -13.35 4.89
C ASP A 26 -12.67 -13.37 3.73
N VAL A 27 -13.15 -12.99 2.55
CA VAL A 27 -12.34 -12.87 1.34
C VAL A 27 -11.89 -11.43 1.20
N PHE A 28 -10.57 -11.23 1.16
CA PHE A 28 -9.95 -9.93 0.93
C PHE A 28 -9.36 -9.86 -0.47
N LYS A 29 -9.54 -8.72 -1.13
CA LYS A 29 -8.86 -8.38 -2.37
C LYS A 29 -7.82 -7.30 -2.10
N THR A 30 -6.70 -7.40 -2.79
CA THR A 30 -5.59 -6.47 -2.64
C THR A 30 -5.29 -5.84 -3.99
N GLN A 31 -5.17 -4.52 -4.03
CA GLN A 31 -4.75 -3.76 -5.19
C GLN A 31 -3.49 -2.96 -4.86
N ARG A 32 -2.41 -3.25 -5.58
CA ARG A 32 -1.10 -2.63 -5.39
C ARG A 32 -0.84 -1.59 -6.47
N PHE A 33 -0.37 -0.43 -6.05
CA PHE A 33 0.08 0.68 -6.89
C PHE A 33 1.58 0.88 -6.67
N SER A 34 2.42 0.21 -7.45
CA SER A 34 3.87 0.13 -7.23
C SER A 34 4.69 1.34 -7.69
N LYS A 35 4.06 2.34 -8.31
CA LYS A 35 4.74 3.50 -8.90
C LYS A 35 4.43 4.80 -8.14
N VAL A 36 4.47 4.74 -6.82
CA VAL A 36 4.30 5.93 -5.99
C VAL A 36 5.65 6.63 -5.86
N LYS A 37 5.66 7.95 -6.05
CA LYS A 37 6.90 8.74 -5.95
C LYS A 37 7.53 8.58 -4.57
N SER A 38 8.86 8.50 -4.51
CA SER A 38 9.61 8.47 -3.25
C SER A 38 9.36 9.72 -2.40
N THR A 39 9.04 10.84 -3.04
CA THR A 39 8.70 12.13 -2.41
C THR A 39 7.23 12.25 -2.00
N ALA A 40 6.40 11.22 -2.20
CA ALA A 40 5.01 11.26 -1.79
C ALA A 40 4.91 11.20 -0.26
N THR A 41 4.19 12.18 0.31
CA THR A 41 3.90 12.22 1.75
C THR A 41 2.89 11.13 2.12
N ASP A 42 2.96 10.66 3.36
CA ASP A 42 2.04 9.64 3.88
C ASP A 42 0.59 10.14 3.84
N GLU A 43 0.37 11.42 4.10
CA GLU A 43 -0.93 12.09 3.99
C GLU A 43 -1.51 12.00 2.58
N ASN A 44 -0.70 12.25 1.55
CA ASN A 44 -1.15 12.19 0.16
C ASN A 44 -1.45 10.75 -0.26
N ILE A 45 -0.62 9.79 0.17
CA ILE A 45 -0.85 8.37 -0.07
C ILE A 45 -2.16 7.93 0.59
N PHE A 46 -2.38 8.33 1.84
CA PHE A 46 -3.59 8.01 2.58
C PHE A 46 -4.83 8.67 1.95
N ALA A 47 -4.77 9.94 1.57
CA ALA A 47 -5.89 10.65 0.95
C ALA A 47 -6.33 9.98 -0.37
N VAL A 48 -5.38 9.60 -1.22
CA VAL A 48 -5.68 8.87 -2.47
C VAL A 48 -6.21 7.47 -2.17
N GLY A 49 -5.60 6.75 -1.23
CA GLY A 49 -6.07 5.42 -0.81
C GLY A 49 -7.50 5.45 -0.27
N ASN A 50 -7.85 6.47 0.52
CA ASN A 50 -9.20 6.68 1.05
C ASN A 50 -10.21 6.98 -0.05
N ALA A 51 -9.88 7.87 -0.99
CA ALA A 51 -10.74 8.16 -2.14
C ALA A 51 -10.99 6.92 -3.02
N LEU A 52 -9.97 6.07 -3.21
CA LEU A 52 -10.10 4.81 -3.93
C LEU A 52 -10.92 3.78 -3.15
N GLY A 53 -10.71 3.67 -1.83
CA GLY A 53 -11.49 2.79 -0.96
C GLY A 53 -12.98 3.13 -0.98
N ALA A 54 -13.32 4.42 -0.91
CA ALA A 54 -14.68 4.91 -1.02
C ALA A 54 -15.31 4.61 -2.39
N LEU A 55 -14.54 4.72 -3.48
CA LEU A 55 -15.03 4.43 -4.83
C LEU A 55 -15.40 2.94 -5.02
N VAL A 56 -14.69 2.05 -4.35
CA VAL A 56 -14.89 0.59 -4.45
C VAL A 56 -16.03 0.12 -3.53
N ASP A 57 -16.69 1.03 -2.79
CA ASP A 57 -17.76 0.75 -1.82
C ASP A 57 -17.37 -0.36 -0.82
N ALA A 58 -16.08 -0.39 -0.47
CA ALA A 58 -15.57 -1.33 0.50
C ALA A 58 -16.00 -0.89 1.91
N MET A 59 -16.88 -1.66 2.57
CA MET A 59 -17.25 -1.40 3.98
C MET A 59 -16.02 -1.34 4.90
N ASN A 60 -15.04 -2.21 4.65
CA ASN A 60 -13.78 -2.27 5.38
C ASN A 60 -12.61 -2.32 4.39
N PHE A 61 -11.75 -1.30 4.44
CA PHE A 61 -10.51 -1.25 3.67
C PHE A 61 -9.34 -0.73 4.52
N GLU A 62 -8.14 -1.12 4.11
CA GLU A 62 -6.87 -0.74 4.69
C GLU A 62 -6.00 -0.13 3.59
N VAL A 63 -5.36 0.99 3.91
CA VAL A 63 -4.33 1.61 3.06
C VAL A 63 -2.98 1.33 3.69
N LEU A 64 -2.13 0.59 2.99
CA LEU A 64 -0.76 0.32 3.41
C LEU A 64 0.23 1.03 2.48
N LYS A 65 1.38 1.41 3.04
CA LYS A 65 2.52 1.92 2.32
C LYS A 65 3.67 0.91 2.45
N GLU A 66 4.25 0.55 1.32
CA GLU A 66 5.54 -0.14 1.27
C GLU A 66 6.59 0.81 0.70
N SER A 67 7.81 0.72 1.23
CA SER A 67 8.94 1.55 0.81
C SER A 67 10.13 0.65 0.53
N ASP A 68 10.70 0.81 -0.66
CA ASP A 68 11.86 0.03 -1.10
C ASP A 68 13.13 0.82 -0.82
N TYR A 69 14.10 0.17 -0.17
CA TYR A 69 15.39 0.77 0.16
C TYR A 69 16.53 -0.04 -0.46
N GLN A 70 17.49 0.67 -1.04
CA GLN A 70 18.75 0.11 -1.47
C GLN A 70 19.81 0.32 -0.39
N ILE A 71 20.51 -0.75 -0.02
CA ILE A 71 21.55 -0.76 1.01
C ILE A 71 22.89 -1.09 0.33
N ILE A 72 23.89 -0.21 0.47
CA ILE A 72 25.21 -0.35 -0.16
C ILE A 72 26.29 -0.18 0.92
N SER A 73 27.24 -1.13 0.98
CA SER A 73 28.43 -1.02 1.82
C SER A 73 29.60 -0.44 1.01
N GLN A 74 30.28 0.57 1.57
CA GLN A 74 31.57 1.08 1.09
C GLN A 74 32.72 0.64 2.01
#